data_AF-A0A8S3I8K2-F1
#
_entry.id   AF-A0A8S3I8K2-F1
#
_cell.length_a   1.000
_cell.length_b   1.000
_cell.length_c   1.000
_cell.angle_alpha   90.00
_cell.angle_beta   90.00
_cell.angle_gamma   90.00
#
_symmetry.space_group_name_H-M   'P 1'
#
loop_
_entity.id
_entity.type
_entity.pdbx_description
1 polymer ?
#
loop_
_entity_poly.entity_id
_entity_poly.type
_entity_poly.pdbx_seq_one_letter_code
_entity_poly.pdbx_strand_id
1 'polypeptide(L)'
;QGSSEEIAKMIGFKSVTTVEKVCEAFPELDMVDHMNRVRLSEMIRTQGLVHDENFRPVDAIVLLGEPVQWERALQVITDLLLTDGNPAIVPSEFNIDHDHIPVIACNRDLVFKAAADLPRFGHGAFLTCLETLYKNLSGNDLKYTAFVGKPYEISYQYAEAMANKIALANGQPKVEKIYFVGDNPDVDIVGANMYNNILKQTTLPKISLSGYSLLSDTTFLSATACDSILVCTGVYDPKKH
;
A
#
# COMPACT_ATOMS: atom_id res chain seq x y z
N GLN A 1 14.51 0.61 -4.89
CA GLN A 1 13.26 0.98 -5.61
C GLN A 1 13.45 2.36 -6.20
N GLY A 2 12.81 2.67 -7.33
CA GLY A 2 12.68 4.06 -7.80
C GLY A 2 11.87 4.89 -6.80
N SER A 3 11.86 6.21 -6.94
CA SER A 3 11.05 7.06 -6.06
C SER A 3 9.56 6.70 -6.20
N SER A 4 8.81 6.77 -5.09
CA SER A 4 7.36 6.50 -5.10
C SER A 4 6.61 7.34 -6.14
N GLU A 5 7.11 8.55 -6.40
CA GLU A 5 6.59 9.45 -7.43
C GLU A 5 6.78 8.92 -8.86
N GLU A 6 7.96 8.39 -9.18
CA GLU A 6 8.22 7.78 -10.49
C GLU A 6 7.33 6.56 -10.70
N ILE A 7 7.18 5.72 -9.68
CA ILE A 7 6.31 4.54 -9.72
C ILE A 7 4.86 4.96 -9.99
N ALA A 8 4.35 5.95 -9.25
CA ALA A 8 2.99 6.45 -9.44
C ALA A 8 2.77 7.03 -10.85
N LYS A 9 3.74 7.80 -11.37
CA LYS A 9 3.69 8.34 -12.74
C LYS A 9 3.72 7.23 -13.80
N MET A 10 4.54 6.20 -13.61
CA MET A 10 4.58 5.03 -14.51
C MET A 10 3.25 4.26 -14.53
N ILE A 11 2.54 4.20 -13.40
CA ILE A 11 1.21 3.59 -13.30
C ILE A 11 0.14 4.44 -14.00
N GLY A 12 0.40 5.73 -14.23
CA GLY A 12 -0.48 6.63 -14.98
C GLY A 12 -1.12 7.75 -14.15
N PHE A 13 -0.73 7.92 -12.88
CA PHE A 13 -1.16 9.07 -12.09
C PHE A 13 -0.61 10.37 -12.69
N LYS A 14 -1.50 11.34 -12.94
CA LYS A 14 -1.14 12.61 -13.61
C LYS A 14 -0.63 13.67 -12.64
N SER A 15 -1.15 13.67 -11.42
CA SER A 15 -0.76 14.56 -10.34
C SER A 15 -0.37 13.71 -9.14
N VAL A 16 0.85 13.90 -8.65
CA VAL A 16 1.42 13.11 -7.56
C VAL A 16 2.08 14.06 -6.57
N THR A 17 1.61 13.99 -5.33
CA THR A 17 2.16 14.68 -4.18
C THR A 17 2.70 13.63 -3.21
N THR A 18 3.87 13.89 -2.62
CA THR A 18 4.46 13.05 -1.58
C THR A 18 4.28 13.71 -0.22
N VAL A 19 4.51 12.96 0.87
CA VAL A 19 4.45 13.50 2.24
C VAL A 19 5.37 14.72 2.37
N GLU A 20 6.58 14.67 1.79
CA GLU A 20 7.53 15.78 1.83
C GLU A 20 6.98 17.03 1.15
N LYS A 21 6.31 16.88 -0.01
CA LYS A 21 5.67 17.99 -0.72
C LYS A 21 4.49 18.58 0.07
N VAL A 22 3.76 17.77 0.84
CA VAL A 22 2.73 18.28 1.76
C VAL A 22 3.37 19.10 2.87
N CYS A 23 4.47 18.62 3.46
CA CYS A 23 5.21 19.38 4.48
C CYS A 23 5.88 20.65 3.92
N GLU A 24 6.26 20.67 2.64
CA GLU A 24 6.75 21.88 1.98
C GLU A 24 5.63 22.92 1.81
N ALA A 25 4.41 22.47 1.47
CA ALA A 25 3.23 23.32 1.32
C ALA A 25 2.64 23.80 2.66
N PHE A 26 2.74 22.97 3.70
CA PHE A 26 2.23 23.21 5.06
C PHE A 26 3.30 22.85 6.09
N PRO A 27 4.30 23.73 6.31
CA PRO A 27 5.46 23.45 7.14
C PRO A 27 5.13 23.18 8.61
N GLU A 28 4.01 23.68 9.10
CA GLU A 28 3.51 23.46 10.46
C GLU A 28 2.96 22.05 10.72
N LEU A 29 2.81 21.21 9.68
CA LEU A 29 2.41 19.81 9.87
C LEU A 29 3.57 18.92 10.31
N ASP A 30 4.81 19.27 9.95
CA ASP A 30 6.01 18.49 10.30
C ASP A 30 6.70 19.04 11.55
N MET A 31 5.97 19.06 12.67
CA MET A 31 6.54 19.50 13.94
C MET A 31 7.37 18.42 14.62
N VAL A 32 7.48 17.22 14.08
CA VAL A 32 8.39 16.20 14.62
C VAL A 32 9.84 16.48 14.23
N ASP A 33 10.08 17.05 13.04
CA ASP A 33 11.41 17.48 12.59
C ASP A 33 11.87 18.77 13.30
N HIS A 34 12.90 18.65 14.14
CA HIS A 34 13.47 19.77 14.89
C HIS A 34 14.03 20.88 13.98
N MET A 35 14.65 20.52 12.85
CA MET A 35 15.18 21.51 11.91
C MET A 35 14.04 22.28 11.25
N ASN A 36 12.95 21.59 10.95
CA ASN A 36 11.74 22.25 10.45
C ASN A 36 11.14 23.22 11.47
N ARG A 37 11.11 22.88 12.78
CA ARG A 37 10.65 23.82 13.82
C ARG A 37 11.45 25.12 13.86
N VAL A 38 12.78 25.02 13.73
CA VAL A 38 13.66 26.19 13.72
C VAL A 38 13.38 27.06 12.49
N ARG A 39 13.32 26.44 11.30
CA ARG A 39 13.00 27.10 10.03
C ARG A 39 11.63 27.78 10.07
N LEU A 40 10.61 27.07 10.53
CA LEU A 40 9.24 27.58 10.67
C LEU A 40 9.17 28.77 11.62
N SER A 41 9.87 28.70 12.75
CA SER A 41 9.91 29.81 13.72
C SER A 41 10.54 31.07 13.13
N GLU A 42 11.57 30.94 12.29
CA GLU A 42 12.18 32.07 11.59
C GLU A 42 11.26 32.64 10.51
N MET A 43 10.62 31.78 9.71
CA MET A 43 9.64 32.17 8.71
C MET A 43 8.48 32.95 9.33
N ILE A 44 7.87 32.43 10.41
CA ILE A 44 6.77 33.11 11.11
C ILE A 44 7.20 34.49 11.60
N ARG A 45 8.43 34.65 12.13
CA ARG A 45 8.92 35.96 12.59
C ARG A 45 9.17 36.96 11.47
N THR A 46 9.55 36.50 10.28
CA THR A 46 10.02 37.38 9.19
C THR A 46 8.97 37.64 8.13
N GLN A 47 8.13 36.65 7.84
CA GLN A 47 7.20 36.64 6.70
C GLN A 47 5.76 36.26 7.11
N GLY A 48 5.56 35.76 8.34
CA GLY A 48 4.30 35.14 8.75
C GLY A 48 4.25 33.66 8.35
N LEU A 49 3.17 32.95 8.73
CA LEU A 49 2.94 31.60 8.25
C LEU A 49 2.44 31.66 6.80
N VAL A 50 3.16 31.02 5.88
CA VAL A 50 2.86 31.02 4.45
C VAL A 50 2.65 29.59 4.01
N HIS A 51 1.48 29.31 3.41
CA HIS A 51 1.17 28.03 2.78
C HIS A 51 1.30 28.16 1.26
N ASP A 52 1.47 27.04 0.56
CA ASP A 52 1.39 27.04 -0.91
C ASP A 52 -0.07 27.21 -1.38
N GLU A 53 -0.41 28.39 -1.90
CA GLU A 53 -1.74 28.69 -2.45
C GLU A 53 -2.12 27.81 -3.65
N ASN A 54 -1.14 27.17 -4.30
CA ASN A 54 -1.37 26.27 -5.43
C ASN A 54 -1.55 24.81 -5.00
N PHE A 55 -1.46 24.52 -3.70
CA PHE A 55 -1.70 23.18 -3.20
C PHE A 55 -3.11 22.73 -3.56
N ARG A 56 -3.21 21.55 -4.17
CA ARG A 56 -4.49 20.94 -4.51
C ARG A 56 -4.84 19.89 -3.47
N PRO A 57 -6.10 19.83 -3.00
CA PRO A 57 -6.55 18.75 -2.14
C PRO A 57 -6.19 17.38 -2.70
N VAL A 58 -5.80 16.47 -1.82
CA VAL A 58 -5.43 15.10 -2.17
C VAL A 58 -6.68 14.26 -2.35
N ASP A 59 -6.90 13.73 -3.55
CA ASP A 59 -8.09 12.92 -3.87
C ASP A 59 -8.01 11.48 -3.30
N ALA A 60 -6.81 10.94 -3.09
CA ALA A 60 -6.59 9.58 -2.59
C ALA A 60 -5.16 9.41 -2.06
N ILE A 61 -4.98 8.50 -1.10
CA ILE A 61 -3.69 8.11 -0.54
C ILE A 61 -3.30 6.73 -1.05
N VAL A 62 -2.10 6.61 -1.65
CA VAL A 62 -1.55 5.34 -2.14
C VAL A 62 -0.28 4.99 -1.36
N LEU A 63 -0.37 3.98 -0.51
CA LEU A 63 0.71 3.46 0.33
C LEU A 63 1.42 2.32 -0.41
N LEU A 64 2.47 2.67 -1.15
CA LEU A 64 3.27 1.73 -1.94
C LEU A 64 4.23 0.87 -1.10
N GLY A 65 4.56 1.33 0.11
CA GLY A 65 5.50 0.71 1.04
C GLY A 65 5.69 1.57 2.28
N GLU A 66 6.44 1.09 3.27
CA GLU A 66 6.68 1.83 4.51
C GLU A 66 7.50 3.10 4.24
N PRO A 67 7.03 4.27 4.69
CA PRO A 67 7.81 5.49 4.55
C PRO A 67 9.02 5.46 5.49
N VAL A 68 10.01 6.30 5.20
CA VAL A 68 11.04 6.67 6.18
C VAL A 68 10.48 7.79 7.06
N GLN A 69 10.86 7.87 8.33
CA GLN A 69 10.30 8.81 9.33
C GLN A 69 8.79 8.61 9.54
N TRP A 70 8.46 7.48 10.20
CA TRP A 70 7.06 7.09 10.43
C TRP A 70 6.28 8.15 11.19
N GLU A 71 6.90 8.81 12.15
CA GLU A 71 6.28 9.88 12.93
C GLU A 71 5.75 11.02 12.04
N ARG A 72 6.51 11.43 11.02
CA ARG A 72 6.08 12.46 10.05
C ARG A 72 4.97 11.92 9.17
N ALA A 73 5.17 10.74 8.58
CA ALA A 73 4.19 10.18 7.66
C ALA A 73 2.86 9.87 8.34
N LEU A 74 2.88 9.32 9.55
CA LEU A 74 1.69 9.06 10.36
C LEU A 74 0.93 10.35 10.66
N GLN A 75 1.62 11.41 11.09
CA GLN A 75 1.00 12.72 11.33
C GLN A 75 0.33 13.26 10.06
N VAL A 76 1.10 13.41 8.98
CA VAL A 76 0.62 14.04 7.74
C VAL A 76 -0.49 13.24 7.07
N ILE A 77 -0.38 11.91 7.01
CA ILE A 77 -1.44 11.05 6.46
C ILE A 77 -2.70 11.15 7.31
N THR A 78 -2.57 11.16 8.64
CA THR A 78 -3.73 11.33 9.52
C THR A 78 -4.39 12.67 9.33
N ASP A 79 -3.62 13.76 9.22
CA ASP A 79 -4.15 15.10 8.98
C ASP A 79 -4.90 15.16 7.63
N LEU A 80 -4.34 14.59 6.57
CA LEU A 80 -5.03 14.50 5.27
C LEU A 80 -6.34 13.71 5.36
N LEU A 81 -6.38 12.62 6.11
CA LEU A 81 -7.61 11.83 6.29
C LEU A 81 -8.67 12.59 7.09
N LEU A 82 -8.25 13.39 8.07
CA LEU A 82 -9.14 14.20 8.91
C LEU A 82 -9.63 15.48 8.22
N THR A 83 -8.93 15.93 7.19
CA THR A 83 -9.19 17.20 6.48
C THR A 83 -9.71 17.02 5.06
N ASP A 84 -10.15 15.80 4.73
CA ASP A 84 -10.62 15.42 3.38
C ASP A 84 -9.62 15.81 2.27
N GLY A 85 -8.33 15.55 2.55
CA GLY A 85 -7.22 15.82 1.65
C GLY A 85 -6.74 17.28 1.61
N ASN A 86 -7.33 18.20 2.38
CA ASN A 86 -6.96 19.61 2.37
C ASN A 86 -6.56 20.13 3.77
N PRO A 87 -5.26 20.15 4.10
CA PRO A 87 -4.78 20.63 5.40
C PRO A 87 -5.09 22.09 5.73
N ALA A 88 -5.45 22.91 4.73
CA ALA A 88 -5.86 24.30 4.95
C ALA A 88 -7.22 24.42 5.66
N ILE A 89 -8.02 23.34 5.69
CA ILE A 89 -9.31 23.30 6.36
C ILE A 89 -9.11 22.82 7.78
N VAL A 90 -9.58 23.60 8.76
CA VAL A 90 -9.63 23.16 10.16
C VAL A 90 -10.99 22.52 10.41
N PRO A 91 -11.07 21.19 10.68
CA PRO A 91 -12.33 20.55 11.01
C PRO A 91 -12.91 21.15 12.30
N SER A 92 -14.21 21.46 12.30
CA SER A 92 -14.90 21.92 13.51
C SER A 92 -15.02 20.81 14.56
N GLU A 93 -15.09 19.56 14.11
CA GLU A 93 -15.09 18.35 14.94
C GLU A 93 -14.26 17.27 14.24
N PHE A 94 -13.57 16.43 15.02
CA PHE A 94 -12.82 15.28 14.49
C PHE A 94 -13.69 14.03 14.29
N ASN A 95 -14.94 14.06 14.78
CA ASN A 95 -15.90 13.00 14.51
C ASN A 95 -16.55 13.27 13.15
N ILE A 96 -16.00 12.63 12.13
CA ILE A 96 -16.40 12.88 10.75
C ILE A 96 -17.54 11.92 10.40
N ASP A 97 -18.74 12.46 10.17
CA ASP A 97 -19.95 11.70 9.76
C ASP A 97 -19.89 11.21 8.30
N HIS A 98 -18.78 11.45 7.60
CA HIS A 98 -18.53 11.00 6.24
C HIS A 98 -17.26 10.16 6.14
N ASP A 99 -17.19 9.31 5.11
CA ASP A 99 -15.99 8.54 4.82
C ASP A 99 -14.83 9.48 4.46
N HIS A 100 -13.62 9.16 4.92
CA HIS A 100 -12.39 9.86 4.56
C HIS A 100 -12.00 9.56 3.10
N ILE A 101 -11.06 10.35 2.55
CA ILE A 101 -10.52 10.10 1.20
C ILE A 101 -10.04 8.65 1.02
N PRO A 102 -10.17 8.06 -0.19
CA PRO A 102 -9.74 6.71 -0.48
C PRO A 102 -8.30 6.40 -0.06
N VAL A 103 -8.10 5.23 0.57
CA VAL A 103 -6.77 4.72 0.95
C VAL A 103 -6.52 3.38 0.27
N ILE A 104 -5.41 3.30 -0.46
CA ILE A 104 -4.94 2.08 -1.13
C ILE A 104 -3.62 1.67 -0.51
N ALA A 105 -3.49 0.42 -0.08
CA ALA A 105 -2.23 -0.11 0.46
C ALA A 105 -1.75 -1.33 -0.34
N CYS A 106 -0.45 -1.37 -0.64
CA CYS A 106 0.14 -2.39 -1.52
C CYS A 106 0.82 -3.57 -0.81
N ASN A 107 0.91 -3.53 0.52
CA ASN A 107 1.54 -4.58 1.31
C ASN A 107 0.93 -4.64 2.72
N ARG A 108 0.62 -5.82 3.23
CA ARG A 108 0.10 -6.01 4.60
C ARG A 108 1.05 -6.78 5.52
N ASP A 109 2.24 -7.12 5.05
CA ASP A 109 3.19 -7.92 5.80
C ASP A 109 3.60 -7.20 7.09
N LEU A 110 3.19 -7.74 8.24
CA LEU A 110 3.55 -7.20 9.54
C LEU A 110 5.07 -7.25 9.74
N VAL A 111 5.69 -8.34 9.30
CA VAL A 111 7.12 -8.58 9.41
C VAL A 111 7.69 -9.19 8.13
N PHE A 112 8.99 -8.97 7.89
CA PHE A 112 9.76 -9.59 6.83
C PHE A 112 11.10 -10.11 7.35
N LYS A 113 11.71 -11.07 6.63
CA LYS A 113 13.06 -11.55 6.95
C LYS A 113 14.12 -10.59 6.41
N ALA A 114 15.06 -10.22 7.26
CA ALA A 114 16.26 -9.47 6.89
C ALA A 114 17.52 -10.15 7.48
N ALA A 115 18.66 -9.45 7.43
CA ALA A 115 19.94 -9.95 7.96
C ALA A 115 19.94 -10.25 9.47
N ALA A 116 19.03 -9.65 10.24
CA ALA A 116 18.90 -9.90 11.67
C ALA A 116 18.25 -11.26 11.97
N ASP A 117 18.55 -11.81 13.16
CA ASP A 117 17.99 -13.08 13.62
C ASP A 117 16.46 -13.01 13.80
N LEU A 118 15.98 -11.88 14.33
CA LEU A 118 14.56 -11.60 14.50
C LEU A 118 13.99 -10.90 13.25
N PRO A 119 12.74 -11.22 12.84
CA PRO A 119 12.05 -10.52 11.76
C PRO A 119 12.03 -9.00 11.96
N ARG A 120 12.04 -8.24 10.86
CA ARG A 120 11.94 -6.77 10.87
C ARG A 120 10.51 -6.36 10.55
N PHE A 121 10.07 -5.22 11.06
CA PHE A 121 8.74 -4.69 10.76
C PHE A 121 8.61 -4.32 9.29
N GLY A 122 7.57 -4.81 8.64
CA GLY A 122 7.22 -4.44 7.26
C GLY A 122 6.14 -3.37 7.22
N HIS A 123 5.56 -3.17 6.03
CA HIS A 123 4.51 -2.20 5.82
C HIS A 123 3.27 -2.41 6.71
N GLY A 124 2.92 -3.66 7.02
CA GLY A 124 1.78 -3.97 7.89
C GLY A 124 1.90 -3.39 9.30
N ALA A 125 3.11 -3.26 9.83
CA ALA A 125 3.34 -2.60 11.12
C ALA A 125 3.07 -1.09 11.04
N PHE A 126 3.45 -0.43 9.94
CA PHE A 126 3.11 0.96 9.68
C PHE A 126 1.59 1.15 9.58
N LEU A 127 0.90 0.28 8.84
CA LEU A 127 -0.57 0.30 8.73
C LEU A 127 -1.23 0.15 10.10
N THR A 128 -0.74 -0.77 10.93
CA THR A 128 -1.26 -0.97 12.31
C THR A 128 -1.15 0.32 13.14
N CYS A 129 -0.03 1.04 13.05
CA CYS A 129 0.14 2.32 13.72
C CYS A 129 -0.84 3.37 13.19
N LEU A 130 -0.98 3.47 11.86
CA LEU A 130 -1.88 4.42 11.21
C LEU A 130 -3.34 4.18 11.59
N GLU A 131 -3.81 2.94 11.51
CA GLU A 131 -5.16 2.51 11.91
C GLU A 131 -5.45 2.89 13.36
N THR A 132 -4.50 2.61 14.26
CA THR A 132 -4.65 2.88 15.69
C THR A 132 -4.73 4.39 15.97
N LEU A 133 -3.83 5.18 15.37
CA LEU A 133 -3.81 6.63 15.55
C LEU A 133 -5.07 7.29 14.98
N TYR A 134 -5.47 6.91 13.76
CA TYR A 134 -6.68 7.42 13.12
C TYR A 134 -7.93 7.13 13.96
N LYS A 135 -8.07 5.89 14.47
CA LYS A 135 -9.20 5.52 15.33
C LYS A 135 -9.23 6.28 16.64
N ASN A 136 -8.08 6.47 17.28
CA ASN A 136 -8.01 7.19 18.55
C ASN A 136 -8.34 8.68 18.40
N LEU A 137 -8.07 9.28 17.23
CA LEU A 137 -8.33 10.69 16.97
C LEU A 137 -9.74 10.96 16.43
N SER A 138 -10.20 10.14 15.47
CA SER A 138 -11.50 10.33 14.81
C SER A 138 -12.66 9.62 15.50
N GLY A 139 -12.38 8.58 16.29
CA GLY A 139 -13.38 7.63 16.80
C GLY A 139 -13.81 6.56 15.78
N ASN A 140 -13.36 6.64 14.53
CA ASN A 140 -13.77 5.77 13.43
C ASN A 140 -12.66 4.81 12.99
N ASP A 141 -13.03 3.62 12.53
CA ASP A 141 -12.07 2.69 11.93
C ASP A 141 -11.59 3.21 10.56
N LEU A 142 -10.28 3.11 10.30
CA LEU A 142 -9.70 3.45 9.00
C LEU A 142 -10.17 2.44 7.94
N LYS A 143 -10.77 2.93 6.85
CA LYS A 143 -11.32 2.09 5.77
C LYS A 143 -10.41 2.13 4.54
N TYR A 144 -9.84 0.99 4.20
CA TYR A 144 -9.08 0.86 2.95
C TYR A 144 -10.00 0.58 1.78
N THR A 145 -9.89 1.39 0.73
CA THR A 145 -10.62 1.21 -0.53
C THR A 145 -10.14 -0.01 -1.29
N ALA A 146 -8.84 -0.28 -1.23
CA ALA A 146 -8.26 -1.47 -1.85
C ALA A 146 -6.99 -1.89 -1.12
N PHE A 147 -6.80 -3.21 -1.04
CA PHE A 147 -5.50 -3.78 -0.78
C PHE A 147 -5.01 -4.47 -2.05
N VAL A 148 -3.81 -4.10 -2.45
CA VAL A 148 -3.07 -4.72 -3.55
C VAL A 148 -1.90 -5.46 -2.94
N GLY A 149 -1.40 -6.49 -3.61
CA GLY A 149 -0.35 -7.36 -3.07
C GLY A 149 -0.91 -8.71 -2.62
N LYS A 150 -0.04 -9.57 -2.10
CA LYS A 150 -0.48 -10.83 -1.49
C LYS A 150 -1.27 -10.52 -0.20
N PRO A 151 -2.26 -11.33 0.19
CA PRO A 151 -2.73 -12.57 -0.45
C PRO A 151 -3.83 -12.35 -1.52
N TYR A 152 -4.00 -11.13 -2.05
CA TYR A 152 -5.13 -10.80 -2.93
C TYR A 152 -5.01 -11.41 -4.33
N GLU A 153 -6.16 -11.91 -4.83
CA GLU A 153 -6.30 -12.56 -6.14
C GLU A 153 -5.64 -11.78 -7.28
N ILE A 154 -5.84 -10.46 -7.30
CA ILE A 154 -5.36 -9.59 -8.37
C ILE A 154 -3.83 -9.67 -8.57
N SER A 155 -3.08 -9.87 -7.48
CA SER A 155 -1.63 -10.00 -7.55
C SER A 155 -1.20 -11.33 -8.17
N TYR A 156 -1.95 -12.41 -7.93
CA TYR A 156 -1.68 -13.70 -8.56
C TYR A 156 -2.05 -13.70 -10.04
N GLN A 157 -3.20 -13.10 -10.40
CA GLN A 157 -3.59 -12.91 -11.81
C GLN A 157 -2.56 -12.09 -12.58
N TYR A 158 -2.08 -11.00 -11.98
CA TYR A 158 -1.04 -10.18 -12.59
C TYR A 158 0.27 -10.96 -12.76
N ALA A 159 0.71 -11.71 -11.73
CA ALA A 159 1.92 -12.53 -11.80
C ALA A 159 1.82 -13.60 -12.89
N GLU A 160 0.67 -14.28 -13.00
CA GLU A 160 0.40 -15.26 -14.07
C GLU A 160 0.43 -14.62 -15.46
N ALA A 161 -0.25 -13.48 -15.64
CA ALA A 161 -0.27 -12.78 -16.90
C ALA A 161 1.14 -12.35 -17.34
N MET A 162 1.97 -11.89 -16.40
CA MET A 162 3.36 -11.55 -16.65
C MET A 162 4.22 -12.77 -16.98
N ALA A 163 4.07 -13.87 -16.24
CA ALA A 163 4.75 -15.13 -16.54
C ALA A 163 4.41 -15.63 -17.96
N ASN A 164 3.14 -15.52 -18.37
CA ASN A 164 2.68 -15.88 -19.70
C ASN A 164 3.20 -14.95 -20.80
N LYS A 165 3.27 -13.64 -20.56
CA LYS A 165 3.90 -12.70 -21.49
C LYS A 165 5.38 -13.04 -21.71
N ILE A 166 6.10 -13.36 -20.63
CA ILE A 166 7.51 -13.78 -20.70
C ILE A 166 7.65 -15.12 -21.43
N ALA A 167 6.80 -16.10 -21.13
CA ALA A 167 6.83 -17.41 -21.80
C ALA A 167 6.62 -17.27 -23.32
N LEU A 168 5.58 -16.55 -23.73
CA LEU A 168 5.28 -16.32 -25.15
C LEU A 168 6.38 -15.55 -25.87
N ALA A 169 6.95 -14.52 -25.23
CA ALA A 169 8.08 -13.77 -25.80
C ALA A 169 9.33 -14.66 -26.03
N ASN A 170 9.47 -15.74 -25.27
CA ASN A 170 10.54 -16.74 -25.41
C ASN A 170 10.13 -17.97 -26.26
N GLY A 171 8.99 -17.91 -26.95
CA GLY A 171 8.48 -19.03 -27.76
C GLY A 171 8.03 -20.24 -26.94
N GLN A 172 7.78 -20.08 -25.64
CA GLN A 172 7.28 -21.12 -24.75
C GLN A 172 5.75 -21.10 -24.69
N PRO A 173 5.10 -22.25 -24.43
CA PRO A 173 3.66 -22.28 -24.19
C PRO A 173 3.30 -21.51 -22.92
N LYS A 174 2.02 -21.12 -22.81
CA LYS A 174 1.49 -20.52 -21.59
C LYS A 174 1.56 -21.51 -20.42
N VAL A 175 1.72 -20.98 -19.20
CA VAL A 175 1.83 -21.71 -17.95
C VAL A 175 0.49 -22.40 -17.63
N GLU A 176 0.53 -23.71 -17.42
CA GLU A 176 -0.62 -24.50 -16.96
C GLU A 176 -0.68 -24.61 -15.44
N LYS A 177 0.48 -24.70 -14.78
CA LYS A 177 0.58 -24.89 -13.34
C LYS A 177 1.58 -23.93 -12.72
N ILE A 178 1.15 -23.26 -11.65
CA ILE A 178 1.97 -22.31 -10.89
C ILE A 178 2.46 -23.01 -9.62
N TYR A 179 3.73 -22.85 -9.30
CA TYR A 179 4.29 -23.19 -7.99
C TYR A 179 4.67 -21.89 -7.29
N PHE A 180 3.98 -21.58 -6.20
CA PHE A 180 4.20 -20.35 -5.45
C PHE A 180 5.09 -20.65 -4.24
N VAL A 181 6.34 -20.19 -4.28
CA VAL A 181 7.34 -20.44 -3.23
C VAL A 181 7.42 -19.22 -2.32
N GLY A 182 7.18 -19.38 -1.03
CA GLY A 182 7.17 -18.28 -0.07
C GLY A 182 7.47 -18.71 1.36
N ASP A 183 7.76 -17.75 2.22
CA ASP A 183 8.23 -17.96 3.60
C ASP A 183 7.23 -17.46 4.66
N ASN A 184 6.17 -16.77 4.25
CA ASN A 184 5.15 -16.27 5.15
C ASN A 184 3.84 -17.07 5.00
N PRO A 185 3.46 -17.91 5.98
CA PRO A 185 2.25 -18.73 5.91
C PRO A 185 0.98 -17.90 5.72
N ASP A 186 0.86 -16.78 6.43
CA ASP A 186 -0.36 -15.95 6.46
C ASP A 186 -0.57 -15.14 5.18
N VAL A 187 0.46 -15.06 4.34
CA VAL A 187 0.46 -14.22 3.13
C VAL A 187 0.72 -15.06 1.88
N ASP A 188 1.87 -15.72 1.79
CA ASP A 188 2.25 -16.50 0.60
C ASP A 188 1.42 -17.75 0.44
N ILE A 189 1.28 -18.51 1.53
CA ILE A 189 0.65 -19.84 1.50
C ILE A 189 -0.86 -19.70 1.45
N VAL A 190 -1.42 -18.83 2.30
CA VAL A 190 -2.85 -18.49 2.25
C VAL A 190 -3.23 -17.93 0.88
N GLY A 191 -2.47 -16.97 0.34
CA GLY A 191 -2.78 -16.37 -0.96
C GLY A 191 -2.72 -17.39 -2.11
N ALA A 192 -1.69 -18.24 -2.14
CA ALA A 192 -1.54 -19.25 -3.18
C ALA A 192 -2.66 -20.31 -3.12
N ASN A 193 -3.05 -20.74 -1.92
CA ASN A 193 -4.16 -21.67 -1.71
C ASN A 193 -5.51 -21.06 -2.10
N MET A 194 -5.76 -19.79 -1.76
CA MET A 194 -6.94 -19.06 -2.20
C MET A 194 -6.99 -18.98 -3.73
N TYR A 195 -5.87 -18.64 -4.37
CA TYR A 195 -5.80 -18.59 -5.83
C TYR A 195 -6.07 -19.96 -6.48
N ASN A 196 -5.49 -21.04 -5.94
CA ASN A 196 -5.76 -22.40 -6.41
C ASN A 196 -7.24 -22.78 -6.33
N ASN A 197 -7.92 -22.38 -5.25
CA ASN A 197 -9.35 -22.62 -5.09
C ASN A 197 -10.16 -21.88 -6.16
N ILE A 198 -9.78 -20.65 -6.48
CA ILE A 198 -10.39 -19.89 -7.59
C ILE A 198 -10.17 -20.62 -8.92
N LEU A 199 -8.94 -21.03 -9.24
CA LEU A 199 -8.63 -21.77 -10.47
C LEU A 199 -9.47 -23.06 -10.60
N LYS A 200 -9.66 -23.81 -9.50
CA LYS A 200 -10.50 -25.03 -9.48
C LYS A 200 -11.99 -24.76 -9.65
N GLN A 201 -12.49 -23.63 -9.15
CA GLN A 201 -13.90 -23.23 -9.28
C GLN A 201 -14.22 -22.67 -10.67
N THR A 202 -13.23 -22.13 -11.38
CA THR A 202 -13.40 -21.40 -12.65
C THR A 202 -13.43 -22.32 -13.88
N THR A 203 -14.30 -23.35 -13.87
CA THR A 203 -14.65 -24.15 -15.06
C THR A 203 -15.62 -23.43 -16.01
N LEU A 204 -15.98 -22.18 -15.71
CA LEU A 204 -16.80 -21.25 -16.50
C LEU A 204 -16.00 -19.94 -16.76
N PRO A 205 -16.41 -19.06 -17.70
CA PRO A 205 -15.60 -17.93 -18.14
C PRO A 205 -15.13 -17.09 -16.95
N LYS A 206 -13.83 -16.75 -16.91
CA LYS A 206 -13.14 -16.01 -15.84
C LYS A 206 -13.84 -14.69 -15.51
N ILE A 207 -14.84 -14.73 -14.64
CA ILE A 207 -15.47 -13.56 -14.04
C ILE A 207 -14.96 -13.52 -12.60
N SER A 208 -14.06 -12.58 -12.34
CA SER A 208 -13.49 -12.33 -11.02
C SER A 208 -14.61 -11.98 -10.03
N LEU A 209 -14.55 -12.58 -8.82
CA LEU A 209 -15.46 -12.27 -7.71
C LEU A 209 -15.20 -10.89 -7.09
N SER A 210 -14.10 -10.24 -7.48
CA SER A 210 -13.74 -8.91 -7.01
C SER A 210 -13.83 -7.92 -8.17
N GLY A 211 -14.31 -6.70 -7.91
CA GLY A 211 -14.44 -5.63 -8.92
C GLY A 211 -13.14 -5.20 -9.62
N TYR A 212 -12.02 -5.88 -9.34
CA TYR A 212 -10.70 -5.69 -9.92
C TYR A 212 -10.50 -6.41 -11.26
N SER A 213 -11.53 -7.07 -11.83
CA SER A 213 -11.51 -7.69 -13.17
C SER A 213 -11.00 -6.77 -14.28
N LEU A 214 -11.04 -5.45 -14.08
CA LEU A 214 -10.58 -4.43 -15.04
C LEU A 214 -9.05 -4.31 -15.14
N LEU A 215 -8.28 -4.88 -14.20
CA LEU A 215 -6.83 -4.64 -14.12
C LEU A 215 -5.98 -5.75 -14.75
N SER A 216 -6.49 -6.98 -14.84
CA SER A 216 -5.75 -8.09 -15.46
C SER A 216 -6.29 -8.39 -16.86
N ASP A 217 -5.41 -8.36 -17.87
CA ASP A 217 -5.73 -8.83 -19.21
C ASP A 217 -5.97 -10.36 -19.18
N THR A 218 -7.25 -10.75 -19.13
CA THR A 218 -7.67 -12.14 -18.95
C THR A 218 -7.19 -13.05 -20.08
N THR A 219 -6.80 -12.49 -21.24
CA THR A 219 -6.23 -13.24 -22.37
C THR A 219 -4.92 -13.94 -22.01
N PHE A 220 -4.19 -13.43 -21.01
CA PHE A 220 -2.94 -14.01 -20.53
C PHE A 220 -3.13 -14.89 -19.29
N LEU A 221 -4.35 -15.27 -18.93
CA LEU A 221 -4.59 -16.21 -17.85
C LEU A 221 -4.87 -17.61 -18.43
N SER A 222 -4.07 -18.61 -18.10
CA SER A 222 -4.15 -20.01 -18.57
C SER A 222 -3.96 -21.07 -17.49
N ALA A 223 -3.51 -20.71 -16.28
CA ALA A 223 -3.22 -21.68 -15.24
C ALA A 223 -4.50 -22.39 -14.78
N THR A 224 -4.37 -23.67 -14.43
CA THR A 224 -5.45 -24.53 -13.92
C THR A 224 -5.18 -24.98 -12.48
N ALA A 225 -3.95 -24.81 -11.99
CA ALA A 225 -3.56 -25.13 -10.63
C ALA A 225 -2.48 -24.18 -10.11
N CYS A 226 -2.51 -23.94 -8.80
CA CYS A 226 -1.48 -23.21 -8.06
C CYS A 226 -1.12 -24.00 -6.79
N ASP A 227 0.11 -24.45 -6.65
CA ASP A 227 0.59 -25.15 -5.46
C ASP A 227 1.49 -24.24 -4.63
N SER A 228 1.18 -24.10 -3.35
CA SER A 228 2.01 -23.34 -2.40
C SER A 228 3.17 -24.20 -1.87
N ILE A 229 4.37 -23.66 -1.83
CA ILE A 229 5.57 -24.28 -1.23
C ILE A 229 6.09 -23.35 -0.13
N LEU A 230 5.97 -23.79 1.12
CA LEU A 230 6.49 -23.07 2.28
C LEU A 230 7.97 -23.39 2.48
N VAL A 231 8.81 -22.35 2.49
CA VAL A 231 10.24 -22.46 2.78
C VAL A 231 10.57 -21.98 4.18
N CYS A 232 11.57 -22.59 4.81
CA CYS A 232 11.99 -22.30 6.19
C CYS A 232 13.14 -21.28 6.26
N THR A 233 13.35 -20.50 5.19
CA THR A 233 14.50 -19.59 5.06
C THR A 233 14.18 -18.15 5.47
N GLY A 234 12.99 -17.91 6.04
CA GLY A 234 12.43 -16.57 6.14
C GLY A 234 11.65 -16.31 7.42
N VAL A 235 10.42 -15.79 7.29
CA VAL A 235 9.51 -15.50 8.41
C VAL A 235 9.13 -16.79 9.15
N TYR A 236 8.81 -17.85 8.41
CA TYR A 236 8.49 -19.15 9.00
C TYR A 236 9.74 -19.89 9.49
N ASP A 237 9.68 -20.33 10.76
CA ASP A 237 10.67 -21.22 11.39
C ASP A 237 9.93 -22.40 12.04
N PRO A 238 10.09 -23.64 11.52
CA PRO A 238 9.41 -24.81 12.05
C PRO A 238 9.90 -25.22 13.45
N LYS A 239 10.98 -24.61 13.97
CA LYS A 239 11.48 -24.86 15.33
C LYS A 239 10.90 -23.92 16.38
N LYS A 240 10.18 -22.87 15.95
CA LYS A 240 9.56 -21.87 16.83
C LYS A 240 8.07 -22.09 17.06
N HIS A 241 7.48 -23.08 16.40
CA HIS A 241 6.06 -23.45 16.48
C HIS A 241 5.92 -24.94 16.84
#